data_AF-A0A839E787-F1
#
_entry.id   AF-A0A839E787-F1
#
_cell.length_a   1.000
_cell.length_b   1.000
_cell.length_c   1.000
_cell.angle_alpha   90.00
_cell.angle_beta   90.00
_cell.angle_gamma   90.00
#
_symmetry.space_group_name_H-M   'P 1'
#
loop_
_entity.id
_entity.type
_entity.pdbx_description
1 polymer ?
#
loop_
_entity_poly.entity_id
_entity_poly.type
_entity_poly.pdbx_seq_one_letter_code
_entity_poly.pdbx_strand_id
1 'polypeptide(L)'
;MDPSRVREPVRNPRIWVGIGVILLAGIPWYLPEGTIGPTVLGMPLWTLVAIGSSVSLCAYLSWVLTHHWNLVEDAEEADAAEDSEGRC
;
A
#
# COMPACT_ATOMS: atom_id res chain seq x y z
N MET A 1 13.94 28.04 9.73
CA MET A 1 13.91 26.70 9.13
C MET A 1 12.84 25.90 9.84
N ASP A 2 11.68 25.76 9.22
CA ASP A 2 10.60 24.93 9.76
C ASP A 2 10.79 23.49 9.21
N PRO A 3 11.09 22.49 10.04
CA PRO A 3 11.41 21.13 9.59
C PRO A 3 10.18 20.34 9.09
N SER A 4 9.01 20.96 8.92
CA SER A 4 7.76 20.25 8.63
C SER A 4 7.53 19.84 7.17
N ARG A 5 8.52 19.97 6.27
CA ARG A 5 8.35 19.67 4.83
C ARG A 5 8.78 18.26 4.41
N VAL A 6 9.35 17.43 5.29
CA VAL A 6 9.45 15.99 5.00
C VAL A 6 8.03 15.42 5.12
N ARG A 7 7.31 15.41 4.00
CA ARG A 7 5.93 14.92 3.94
C ARG A 7 5.99 13.40 4.02
N GLU A 8 6.08 12.90 5.25
CA GLU A 8 6.21 11.48 5.56
C GLU A 8 5.16 10.68 4.76
N PRO A 9 5.58 9.71 3.92
CA PRO A 9 4.69 8.92 3.07
C PRO A 9 3.50 8.30 3.82
N VAL A 10 3.68 8.04 5.12
CA VAL A 10 2.66 7.53 6.05
C VAL A 10 1.42 8.43 6.17
N ARG A 11 1.54 9.71 5.78
CA ARG A 11 0.50 10.73 5.91
C ARG A 11 -0.43 10.84 4.69
N ASN A 12 -0.21 10.02 3.65
CA ASN A 12 -1.10 9.96 2.49
C ASN A 12 -2.28 9.02 2.78
N PRO A 13 -3.50 9.55 3.03
CA PRO A 13 -4.66 8.73 3.40
C PRO A 13 -5.06 7.74 2.30
N ARG A 14 -4.64 7.95 1.04
CA ARG A 14 -4.95 7.04 -0.08
C ARG A 14 -4.30 5.66 0.10
N ILE A 15 -3.11 5.59 0.72
CA ILE A 15 -2.41 4.32 0.97
C ILE A 15 -3.22 3.47 1.96
N TRP A 16 -3.74 4.11 3.01
CA TRP A 16 -4.60 3.46 4.01
C TRP A 16 -5.93 3.01 3.42
N VAL A 17 -6.51 3.75 2.48
CA VAL A 17 -7.72 3.31 1.75
C VAL A 17 -7.42 2.04 0.95
N GLY A 18 -6.29 1.97 0.23
CA GLY A 18 -5.89 0.76 -0.51
C GLY A 18 -5.71 -0.45 0.40
N ILE A 19 -4.97 -0.29 1.50
CA ILE A 19 -4.77 -1.34 2.52
C ILE A 19 -6.11 -1.78 3.12
N GLY A 20 -6.97 -0.83 3.49
CA GLY A 20 -8.29 -1.09 4.06
C GLY A 20 -9.18 -1.88 3.11
N VAL A 21 -9.19 -1.53 1.82
CA VAL A 21 -9.96 -2.24 0.78
C VAL A 21 -9.42 -3.65 0.57
N ILE A 22 -8.11 -3.85 0.51
CA ILE A 22 -7.49 -5.18 0.36
C ILE A 22 -7.83 -6.06 1.56
N LEU A 23 -7.70 -5.52 2.78
CA LEU A 23 -8.06 -6.23 4.01
C LEU A 23 -9.56 -6.56 4.06
N LEU A 24 -10.42 -5.62 3.67
CA LEU A 24 -11.85 -5.89 3.56
C LEU A 24 -12.05 -7.05 2.58
N ALA A 25 -11.49 -6.98 1.38
CA ALA A 25 -11.68 -7.97 0.33
C ALA A 25 -11.19 -9.37 0.74
N GLY A 26 -10.13 -9.45 1.56
CA GLY A 26 -9.63 -10.70 2.12
C GLY A 26 -10.53 -11.33 3.19
N ILE A 27 -11.37 -10.54 3.87
CA ILE A 27 -12.27 -11.02 4.92
C ILE A 27 -13.66 -11.26 4.32
N PRO A 28 -14.17 -12.50 4.31
CA PRO A 28 -15.46 -12.85 3.74
C PRO A 28 -16.64 -12.40 4.63
N TRP A 29 -16.74 -11.10 5.00
CA TRP A 29 -17.89 -10.55 5.76
C TRP A 29 -19.17 -10.41 4.90
N TYR A 30 -19.01 -10.54 3.57
CA TYR A 30 -20.07 -10.42 2.57
C TYR A 30 -20.81 -11.74 2.34
N LEU A 31 -20.23 -12.85 2.80
CA LEU A 31 -20.76 -14.19 2.55
C LEU A 31 -21.70 -14.55 3.70
N PRO A 32 -22.99 -14.82 3.42
CA PRO A 32 -23.90 -15.29 4.45
C PRO A 32 -23.42 -16.64 4.96
N GLU A 33 -23.63 -16.88 6.25
CA GLU A 33 -23.23 -18.08 7.00
C GLU A 33 -23.72 -19.42 6.40
N GLY A 34 -24.65 -19.38 5.43
CA GLY A 34 -25.10 -20.53 4.64
C GLY A 34 -24.30 -20.83 3.35
N THR A 35 -23.33 -20.00 2.94
CA THR A 35 -22.48 -20.24 1.74
C THR A 35 -21.18 -20.97 2.10
N ILE A 36 -21.26 -21.97 2.97
CA ILE A 36 -20.20 -22.98 3.19
C ILE A 36 -20.20 -24.04 2.04
N GLY A 37 -20.88 -23.74 0.93
CA GLY A 37 -21.26 -24.70 -0.11
C GLY A 37 -20.27 -24.93 -1.26
N PRO A 38 -19.61 -23.91 -1.84
CA PRO A 38 -18.73 -24.16 -2.97
C PRO A 38 -17.30 -24.43 -2.48
N THR A 39 -17.04 -25.69 -2.16
CA THR A 39 -15.69 -26.21 -1.90
C THR A 39 -15.00 -26.40 -3.24
N VAL A 40 -13.96 -25.60 -3.51
CA VAL A 40 -13.10 -25.79 -4.69
C VAL A 40 -11.86 -26.51 -4.20
N LEU A 41 -11.58 -27.69 -4.76
CA LEU A 41 -10.37 -28.48 -4.43
C LEU A 41 -10.26 -28.95 -2.95
N GLY A 42 -11.39 -29.04 -2.23
CA GLY A 42 -11.40 -29.42 -0.80
C GLY A 42 -11.15 -28.25 0.17
N MET A 43 -10.93 -27.04 -0.34
CA MET A 43 -10.84 -25.81 0.46
C MET A 43 -12.00 -24.84 0.14
N PRO A 44 -12.42 -24.03 1.12
CA PRO A 44 -13.42 -22.99 0.86
C PRO A 44 -12.90 -21.96 -0.14
N LEU A 45 -13.76 -21.47 -1.04
CA LEU A 45 -13.41 -20.40 -1.99
C LEU A 45 -12.84 -19.15 -1.31
N TRP A 46 -13.33 -18.83 -0.11
CA TRP A 46 -12.83 -17.69 0.67
C TRP A 46 -11.35 -17.82 1.04
N THR A 47 -10.82 -19.04 1.15
CA THR A 47 -9.39 -19.27 1.40
C THR A 47 -8.54 -18.82 0.21
N LEU A 48 -9.00 -19.07 -1.03
CA LEU A 48 -8.32 -18.59 -2.24
C LEU A 48 -8.36 -17.06 -2.32
N VAL A 49 -9.49 -16.46 -1.94
CA VAL A 49 -9.64 -14.99 -1.87
C VAL A 49 -8.68 -14.40 -0.83
N ALA A 50 -8.56 -15.02 0.35
CA ALA A 50 -7.63 -14.58 1.40
C ALA A 50 -6.16 -14.70 0.97
N ILE A 51 -5.79 -15.77 0.27
CA ILE A 51 -4.46 -15.95 -0.31
C ILE A 51 -4.20 -14.87 -1.38
N GLY A 52 -5.13 -14.67 -2.31
CA GLY A 52 -5.04 -13.63 -3.33
C GLY A 52 -4.92 -12.22 -2.74
N SER A 53 -5.68 -11.95 -1.68
CA SER A 53 -5.59 -10.71 -0.90
C SER A 53 -4.21 -10.52 -0.28
N SER A 54 -3.62 -11.57 0.31
CA SER A 54 -2.29 -11.50 0.92
C SER A 54 -1.20 -11.19 -0.12
N VAL A 55 -1.27 -11.84 -1.28
CA VAL A 55 -0.35 -11.56 -2.41
C VAL A 55 -0.54 -10.13 -2.90
N SER A 56 -1.79 -9.70 -3.07
CA SER A 56 -2.12 -8.34 -3.50
C SER A 56 -1.63 -7.29 -2.51
N LEU A 57 -1.76 -7.54 -1.20
CA LEU A 57 -1.24 -6.68 -0.14
C LEU A 57 0.28 -6.54 -0.24
N CYS A 58 0.98 -7.65 -0.44
CA CYS A 58 2.44 -7.68 -0.55
C CYS A 58 2.93 -6.93 -1.80
N ALA A 59 2.26 -7.13 -2.94
CA ALA A 59 2.54 -6.41 -4.18
C ALA A 59 2.23 -4.90 -4.03
N TYR A 60 1.11 -4.57 -3.38
CA TYR A 60 0.71 -3.19 -3.10
C TYR A 60 1.72 -2.49 -2.20
N LEU A 61 2.18 -3.13 -1.13
CA LEU A 61 3.24 -2.58 -0.27
C LEU A 61 4.53 -2.36 -1.05
N SER A 62 4.96 -3.36 -1.83
CA SER A 62 6.16 -3.24 -2.67
C SER A 62 6.06 -2.05 -3.62
N TRP A 63 4.91 -1.87 -4.28
CA TRP A 63 4.65 -0.74 -5.17
C TRP A 63 4.64 0.60 -4.42
N VAL A 64 3.97 0.69 -3.27
CA VAL A 64 3.93 1.89 -2.43
C VAL A 64 5.33 2.29 -2.00
N LEU A 65 6.13 1.33 -1.53
CA LEU A 65 7.51 1.60 -1.11
C LEU A 65 8.33 2.11 -2.27
N THR A 66 8.34 1.46 -3.44
CA THR A 66 9.11 1.94 -4.60
C THR A 66 8.67 3.33 -5.07
N HIS A 67 7.36 3.58 -5.16
CA HIS A 67 6.82 4.81 -5.75
C HIS A 67 6.89 6.01 -4.79
N HIS A 68 6.71 5.78 -3.48
CA HIS A 68 6.78 6.85 -2.49
C HIS A 68 8.18 7.08 -1.92
N TRP A 69 9.08 6.08 -1.96
CA TRP A 69 10.48 6.25 -1.54
C TRP A 69 11.29 7.07 -2.55
N ASN A 70 11.17 6.78 -3.86
CA ASN A 70 11.84 7.56 -4.90
C ASN A 70 11.44 9.05 -4.85
N LEU A 71 10.16 9.32 -4.56
CA LEU A 71 9.65 10.70 -4.51
C LEU A 71 10.26 11.58 -3.41
N VAL A 72 10.81 10.98 -2.34
CA VAL A 72 11.47 11.72 -1.25
C VAL A 72 12.93 11.97 -1.61
N GLU A 73 13.63 10.94 -2.11
CA GLU A 73 15.05 11.01 -2.46
C GLU A 73 15.30 11.95 -3.65
N ASP A 74 14.48 11.87 -4.71
CA ASP A 74 14.57 12.76 -5.89
C ASP A 74 14.35 14.24 -5.52
N ALA A 75 13.47 14.52 -4.55
CA ALA A 75 13.19 15.87 -4.09
C ALA A 75 14.28 16.41 -3.17
N GLU A 76 14.87 15.56 -2.32
CA GLU A 76 15.99 15.93 -1.45
C GLU A 76 17.29 16.14 -2.25
N GLU A 77 17.55 15.36 -3.29
CA GLU A 77 18.71 15.56 -4.18
C GLU A 77 18.56 16.81 -5.06
N ALA A 78 17.35 17.12 -5.54
CA ALA A 78 17.10 18.35 -6.29
C ALA A 78 17.30 19.61 -5.42
N ASP A 79 16.77 19.63 -4.19
CA ASP A 79 16.97 20.74 -3.26
C ASP A 79 18.47 20.90 -2.87
N ALA A 80 19.22 19.79 -2.75
CA ALA A 80 20.65 19.82 -2.47
C ALA A 80 21.50 20.32 -3.67
N ALA A 81 21.08 20.01 -4.90
CA ALA A 81 21.71 20.54 -6.11
C ALA A 81 21.45 22.06 -6.26
N GLU A 82 20.25 22.54 -5.94
CA GLU A 82 19.93 23.98 -5.99
C GLU A 82 20.66 24.79 -4.89
N ASP A 83 20.84 24.26 -3.68
CA ASP A 83 21.62 24.93 -2.61
C ASP A 83 23.13 25.00 -2.92
N SER A 84 23.65 24.01 -3.67
CA SER A 84 25.06 24.00 -4.10
C SER A 84 25.33 24.92 -5.30
N GLU A 85 24.37 25.09 -6.21
CA GLU A 85 24.46 26.04 -7.33
C GLU A 85 24.17 27.50 -6.93
N GLY A 86 23.32 27.74 -5.91
CA GLY A 86 23.02 29.09 -5.40
C GLY A 86 24.12 29.74 -4.53
N ARG A 87 25.20 29.02 -4.23
CA ARG A 87 26.32 29.50 -3.40
C ARG A 87 27.50 30.09 -4.19
N CYS A 88 27.43 30.15 -5.53
CA CYS A 88 28.43 30.82 -6.38
C CYS A 88 28.06 32.27 -6.69
#